data_AF-A0AB34TCX2-F1
#
_entry.id   AF-A0AB34TCX2-F1
#
_cell.length_a   1.000
_cell.length_b   1.000
_cell.length_c   1.000
_cell.angle_alpha   90.00
_cell.angle_beta   90.00
_cell.angle_gamma   90.00
#
_symmetry.space_group_name_H-M   'P 1'
#
loop_
_entity.id
_entity.type
_entity.pdbx_description
1 polymer ?
#
loop_
_entity_poly.entity_id
_entity_poly.type
_entity_poly.pdbx_seq_one_letter_code
_entity_poly.pdbx_strand_id
1 'polypeptide(L)'
;MRHPRWAVLLAVILLGSLLAPAPARATAVCTAVADPTLPFGNINSNAPGPSTANLNITVTCTTAALSLLATTGVRVCVGVGAGSGGGSSSTFRTMTTTSSDTLNFQLYNNASFGQVTGLVPRGTPPAQELTMTYNVPLVTGGSGAQSVQLFGQIPANQILASGAYSSTFSGANVVLTWAWNEVLLGTATVPATCNGGATGTNSASAAFSFTATANVLPQCGSYVTTTMDFGNVTGGIPANIDRTATLTLTCLKNTAFQVGLNNGQNNPAATPIRRMATTIGGSTYYLPYELYRDSARSLRWGNTLTVDTASGTGTGSAQQLTIYGRVPPVSGQPPAGTYNDLVQVTITY
;
A
#
# COMPACT_ATOMS: atom_id res chain seq x y z
N MET A 1 70.83 -36.14 -49.00
CA MET A 1 70.41 -34.71 -49.07
C MET A 1 69.27 -34.65 -50.07
N ARG A 2 68.02 -34.25 -49.81
CA ARG A 2 67.46 -33.22 -48.94
C ARG A 2 66.13 -33.77 -48.35
N HIS A 3 66.03 -33.84 -47.02
CA HIS A 3 64.72 -34.03 -46.37
C HIS A 3 63.84 -32.80 -46.63
N PRO A 4 62.51 -32.95 -46.83
CA PRO A 4 61.64 -31.85 -47.21
C PRO A 4 61.34 -31.00 -45.98
N ARG A 5 62.29 -30.10 -45.65
CA ARG A 5 62.13 -29.09 -44.58
C ARG A 5 60.89 -28.22 -44.77
N TRP A 6 60.33 -28.19 -45.98
CA TRP A 6 59.13 -27.41 -46.31
C TRP A 6 57.82 -28.05 -45.81
N ALA A 7 57.73 -29.39 -45.78
CA ALA A 7 56.53 -30.10 -45.34
C ALA A 7 56.31 -29.99 -43.82
N VAL A 8 57.40 -29.98 -43.04
CA VAL A 8 57.36 -29.78 -41.58
C VAL A 8 56.97 -28.33 -41.24
N LEU A 9 57.44 -27.35 -42.01
CA LEU A 9 57.08 -25.94 -41.82
C LEU A 9 55.59 -25.67 -42.12
N LEU A 10 55.05 -26.28 -43.19
CA LEU A 10 53.63 -26.21 -43.51
C LEU A 10 52.75 -26.91 -42.46
N ALA A 11 53.19 -28.05 -41.92
CA ALA A 11 52.47 -28.76 -40.86
C ALA A 11 52.47 -27.99 -39.54
N VAL A 12 53.58 -27.32 -39.19
CA VAL A 12 53.68 -26.47 -37.98
C VAL A 12 52.85 -25.19 -38.12
N ILE A 13 52.77 -24.59 -39.32
CA ILE A 13 51.89 -23.44 -39.58
C ILE A 13 50.41 -23.87 -39.54
N LEU A 14 50.05 -25.03 -40.10
CA LEU A 14 48.68 -25.57 -39.99
C LEU A 14 48.32 -25.90 -38.53
N LEU A 15 49.19 -26.57 -37.76
CA LEU A 15 48.92 -26.85 -36.34
C LEU A 15 48.86 -25.58 -35.49
N GLY A 16 49.66 -24.55 -35.81
CA GLY A 16 49.59 -23.24 -35.14
C GLY A 16 48.27 -22.50 -35.40
N SER A 17 47.64 -22.72 -36.56
CA SER A 17 46.33 -22.13 -36.87
C SER A 17 45.14 -22.82 -36.17
N LEU A 18 45.30 -24.06 -35.71
CA LEU A 18 44.29 -24.77 -34.89
C LEU A 18 44.35 -24.42 -33.39
N LEU A 19 45.39 -23.71 -32.94
CA LEU A 19 45.58 -23.24 -31.57
C LEU A 19 45.36 -21.73 -31.42
N ALA A 20 44.62 -21.10 -32.34
CA ALA A 20 44.21 -19.72 -32.19
C ALA A 20 43.44 -19.57 -30.85
N PRO A 21 43.92 -18.77 -29.89
CA PRO A 21 43.17 -18.52 -28.67
C PRO A 21 41.81 -17.97 -29.08
N ALA A 22 40.73 -18.58 -28.58
CA ALA A 22 39.40 -17.98 -28.72
C ALA A 22 39.51 -16.51 -28.30
N PRO A 23 38.93 -15.56 -29.07
CA PRO A 23 39.02 -14.16 -28.70
C PRO A 23 38.54 -14.01 -27.25
N ALA A 24 39.40 -13.50 -26.38
CA ALA A 24 39.03 -13.13 -25.02
C ALA A 24 38.03 -11.97 -25.13
N ARG A 25 36.73 -12.30 -25.19
CA ARG A 25 35.66 -11.30 -25.25
C ARG A 25 35.47 -10.74 -23.86
N ALA A 26 35.32 -9.43 -23.75
CA ALA A 26 34.94 -8.86 -22.47
C ALA A 26 33.49 -9.28 -22.19
N THR A 27 33.20 -9.49 -20.91
CA THR A 27 31.85 -9.79 -20.46
C THR A 27 31.26 -8.50 -19.92
N ALA A 28 30.10 -8.11 -20.44
CA ALA A 28 29.32 -7.04 -19.85
C ALA A 28 28.58 -7.58 -18.61
N VAL A 29 28.72 -6.91 -17.47
CA VAL A 29 28.02 -7.22 -16.23
C VAL A 29 27.13 -6.04 -15.86
N CYS A 30 25.84 -6.30 -15.67
CA CYS A 30 24.88 -5.27 -15.29
C CYS A 30 24.39 -5.47 -13.85
N THR A 31 24.30 -4.38 -13.11
CA THR A 31 23.68 -4.30 -11.77
C THR A 31 22.58 -3.25 -11.78
N ALA A 32 21.65 -3.34 -10.84
CA ALA A 32 20.59 -2.34 -10.68
C ALA A 32 20.47 -1.89 -9.22
N VAL A 33 20.07 -0.63 -9.06
CA VAL A 33 19.67 -0.05 -7.78
C VAL A 33 18.32 0.61 -7.98
N ALA A 34 17.35 0.23 -7.18
CA ALA A 34 16.03 0.85 -7.16
C ALA A 34 15.90 1.77 -5.94
N ASP A 35 14.98 2.73 -6.00
CA ASP A 35 14.50 3.39 -4.79
C ASP A 35 13.99 2.31 -3.81
N PRO A 36 14.25 2.44 -2.49
CA PRO A 36 13.90 1.40 -1.53
C PRO A 36 12.39 1.21 -1.38
N THR A 37 11.60 2.21 -1.77
CA THR A 37 10.15 2.22 -1.62
C THR A 37 9.46 2.68 -2.91
N LEU A 38 8.30 2.08 -3.18
CA LEU A 38 7.28 2.59 -4.09
C LEU A 38 6.12 3.12 -3.23
N PRO A 39 6.10 4.43 -2.91
CA PRO A 39 5.16 4.97 -1.93
C PRO A 39 3.87 5.46 -2.58
N PHE A 40 2.76 4.76 -2.37
CA PHE A 40 1.42 5.23 -2.77
C PHE A 40 0.83 6.26 -1.79
N GLY A 41 1.36 6.34 -0.56
CA GLY A 41 0.87 7.26 0.47
C GLY A 41 -0.47 6.82 1.07
N ASN A 42 -1.30 7.80 1.44
CA ASN A 42 -2.60 7.54 2.05
C ASN A 42 -3.66 7.25 0.98
N ILE A 43 -4.39 6.15 1.17
CA ILE A 43 -5.40 5.63 0.24
C ILE A 43 -6.76 5.61 0.92
N ASN A 44 -7.76 6.16 0.24
CA ASN A 44 -9.14 6.08 0.69
C ASN A 44 -9.76 4.75 0.27
N SER A 45 -10.49 4.11 1.18
CA SER A 45 -11.35 2.99 0.82
C SER A 45 -12.46 3.47 -0.12
N ASN A 46 -12.78 2.66 -1.12
CA ASN A 46 -13.72 2.99 -2.19
C ASN A 46 -13.40 4.32 -2.92
N ALA A 47 -12.11 4.62 -3.12
CA ALA A 47 -11.71 5.82 -3.84
C ALA A 47 -12.31 5.83 -5.27
N PRO A 48 -12.89 6.96 -5.72
CA PRO A 48 -13.56 7.05 -7.03
C PRO A 48 -12.58 7.03 -8.21
N GLY A 49 -11.28 7.23 -7.95
CA GLY A 49 -10.23 7.25 -8.97
C GLY A 49 -9.00 6.46 -8.51
N PRO A 50 -8.10 6.11 -9.45
CA PRO A 50 -6.88 5.38 -9.12
C PRO A 50 -5.88 6.26 -8.36
N SER A 51 -5.02 5.63 -7.58
CA SER A 51 -3.86 6.28 -6.94
C SER A 51 -2.57 5.78 -7.58
N THR A 52 -1.61 6.67 -7.80
CA THR A 52 -0.41 6.37 -8.58
C THR A 52 0.86 6.68 -7.80
N ALA A 53 1.92 5.94 -8.07
CA ALA A 53 3.25 6.16 -7.52
C ALA A 53 4.31 5.78 -8.56
N ASN A 54 5.54 6.22 -8.38
CA ASN A 54 6.63 5.94 -9.30
C ASN A 54 7.81 5.29 -8.56
N LEU A 55 8.51 4.39 -9.23
CA LEU A 55 9.74 3.75 -8.74
C LEU A 55 10.86 4.00 -9.73
N ASN A 56 11.94 4.66 -9.30
CA ASN A 56 13.12 4.82 -10.14
C ASN A 56 14.07 3.64 -9.96
N ILE A 57 14.64 3.18 -11.07
CA ILE A 57 15.61 2.10 -11.13
C ILE A 57 16.78 2.58 -11.99
N THR A 58 17.98 2.58 -11.43
CA THR A 58 19.22 2.87 -12.17
C THR A 58 19.94 1.57 -12.45
N VAL A 59 20.16 1.29 -13.73
CA VAL A 59 20.93 0.14 -14.20
C VAL A 59 22.31 0.61 -14.65
N THR A 60 23.34 -0.05 -14.14
CA THR A 60 24.73 0.21 -14.51
C THR A 60 25.33 -1.05 -15.10
N CYS A 61 25.87 -0.95 -16.31
CA CYS A 61 26.60 -2.03 -16.96
C CYS A 61 28.07 -1.67 -17.09
N THR A 62 28.95 -2.61 -16.78
CA THR A 62 30.40 -2.48 -16.90
C THR A 62 30.94 -3.56 -17.82
N THR A 63 31.95 -3.22 -18.61
CA THR A 63 32.66 -4.15 -19.50
C THR A 63 34.15 -4.03 -19.25
N ALA A 64 34.83 -5.17 -19.16
CA ALA A 64 36.29 -5.23 -19.02
C ALA A 64 36.99 -4.60 -20.25
N ALA A 65 38.27 -4.27 -20.11
CA ALA A 65 38.98 -3.49 -21.11
C ALA A 65 39.10 -4.22 -22.48
N LEU A 66 38.83 -3.49 -23.58
CA LEU A 66 38.78 -4.03 -24.95
C LEU A 66 39.78 -3.38 -25.91
N SER A 67 39.65 -2.08 -26.20
CA SER A 67 40.57 -1.31 -27.07
C SER A 67 40.38 0.20 -26.88
N LEU A 68 41.30 1.03 -27.41
CA LEU A 68 41.21 2.50 -27.30
C LEU A 68 40.00 3.10 -28.06
N LEU A 69 39.42 2.40 -29.03
CA LEU A 69 38.30 2.87 -29.86
C LEU A 69 37.11 1.89 -29.86
N ALA A 70 37.04 0.99 -28.89
CA ALA A 70 35.96 0.02 -28.75
C ALA A 70 34.74 0.64 -28.04
N THR A 71 33.56 0.22 -28.47
CA THR A 71 32.30 0.49 -27.79
C THR A 71 31.56 -0.80 -27.53
N THR A 72 30.64 -0.78 -26.57
CA THR A 72 29.73 -1.88 -26.28
C THR A 72 28.29 -1.38 -26.31
N GLY A 73 27.42 -2.15 -26.96
CA GLY A 73 25.98 -1.92 -27.00
C GLY A 73 25.29 -2.95 -26.14
N VAL A 74 24.49 -2.51 -25.16
CA VAL A 74 23.82 -3.38 -24.20
C VAL A 74 22.31 -3.13 -24.23
N ARG A 75 21.53 -4.21 -24.24
CA ARG A 75 20.09 -4.17 -23.98
C ARG A 75 19.80 -4.92 -22.69
N VAL A 76 19.09 -4.27 -21.77
CA VAL A 76 18.75 -4.81 -20.46
C VAL A 76 17.23 -4.87 -20.28
N CYS A 77 16.75 -5.96 -19.70
CA CYS A 77 15.37 -6.16 -19.28
C CYS A 77 15.32 -6.20 -17.76
N VAL A 78 14.55 -5.29 -17.16
CA VAL A 78 14.25 -5.24 -15.73
C VAL A 78 12.93 -5.97 -15.49
N GLY A 79 13.02 -7.18 -14.99
CA GLY A 79 11.88 -8.05 -14.71
C GLY A 79 11.38 -7.92 -13.27
N VAL A 80 10.07 -7.79 -13.11
CA VAL A 80 9.40 -7.71 -11.80
C VAL A 80 8.27 -8.75 -11.68
N GLY A 81 8.42 -9.67 -10.72
CA GLY A 81 7.51 -10.76 -10.35
C GLY A 81 6.53 -10.34 -9.26
N ALA A 82 5.62 -11.21 -8.81
CA ALA A 82 4.40 -10.85 -8.05
C ALA A 82 4.64 -10.03 -6.77
N GLY A 83 5.78 -10.24 -6.09
CA GLY A 83 6.07 -9.66 -4.77
C GLY A 83 5.56 -10.56 -3.63
N SER A 84 5.94 -10.22 -2.39
CA SER A 84 5.64 -11.04 -1.22
C SER A 84 4.15 -11.11 -0.85
N GLY A 85 3.36 -10.10 -1.24
CA GLY A 85 1.91 -10.10 -1.02
C GLY A 85 1.13 -11.00 -1.99
N GLY A 86 1.79 -11.57 -3.00
CA GLY A 86 1.19 -12.51 -3.95
C GLY A 86 0.48 -11.84 -5.14
N GLY A 87 -0.52 -12.53 -5.69
CA GLY A 87 -1.18 -12.17 -6.94
C GLY A 87 -0.37 -12.58 -8.17
N SER A 88 -0.49 -11.82 -9.26
CA SER A 88 0.21 -12.09 -10.52
C SER A 88 0.51 -10.80 -11.27
N SER A 89 1.61 -10.80 -12.03
CA SER A 89 1.90 -9.71 -12.97
C SER A 89 0.87 -9.59 -14.09
N SER A 90 0.17 -10.67 -14.48
CA SER A 90 -0.83 -10.62 -15.56
C SER A 90 -2.19 -10.04 -15.14
N THR A 91 -2.45 -9.97 -13.83
CA THR A 91 -3.70 -9.44 -13.26
C THR A 91 -3.34 -8.29 -12.32
N PHE A 92 -3.57 -8.44 -11.02
CA PHE A 92 -3.05 -7.56 -10.00
C PHE A 92 -1.99 -8.25 -9.15
N ARG A 93 -1.02 -7.44 -8.73
CA ARG A 93 -0.15 -7.73 -7.59
C ARG A 93 -0.89 -7.33 -6.32
N THR A 94 -0.52 -7.91 -5.20
CA THR A 94 -1.20 -7.65 -3.95
C THR A 94 -0.22 -7.13 -2.91
N MET A 95 -0.66 -6.12 -2.15
CA MET A 95 -0.10 -5.74 -0.87
C MET A 95 -0.97 -6.29 0.24
N THR A 96 -0.37 -6.63 1.38
CA THR A 96 -1.09 -7.21 2.52
C THR A 96 -0.78 -6.45 3.80
N THR A 97 -1.75 -6.42 4.71
CA THR A 97 -1.51 -6.02 6.11
C THR A 97 -0.96 -7.21 6.92
N THR A 98 -0.57 -6.97 8.18
CA THR A 98 -0.25 -8.03 9.14
C THR A 98 -1.46 -8.93 9.47
N SER A 99 -2.69 -8.43 9.29
CA SER A 99 -3.94 -9.18 9.43
C SER A 99 -4.38 -9.92 8.15
N SER A 100 -3.53 -9.94 7.11
CA SER A 100 -3.83 -10.54 5.80
C SER A 100 -4.98 -9.87 5.03
N ASP A 101 -5.35 -8.63 5.37
CA ASP A 101 -6.21 -7.82 4.51
C ASP A 101 -5.44 -7.44 3.25
N THR A 102 -6.11 -7.43 2.11
CA THR A 102 -5.46 -7.31 0.80
C THR A 102 -5.80 -6.00 0.10
N LEU A 103 -4.85 -5.47 -0.66
CA LEU A 103 -5.00 -4.32 -1.53
C LEU A 103 -4.31 -4.61 -2.85
N ASN A 104 -5.04 -4.49 -3.95
CA ASN A 104 -4.53 -4.76 -5.29
C ASN A 104 -3.87 -3.54 -5.90
N PHE A 105 -2.77 -3.75 -6.60
CA PHE A 105 -2.08 -2.74 -7.37
C PHE A 105 -1.42 -3.39 -8.60
N GLN A 106 -0.95 -2.57 -9.53
CA GLN A 106 -0.15 -3.04 -10.65
C GLN A 106 0.98 -2.06 -10.97
N LEU A 107 2.02 -2.59 -11.62
CA LEU A 107 3.20 -1.88 -12.07
C LEU A 107 3.24 -1.88 -13.60
N TYR A 108 3.60 -0.74 -14.17
CA TYR A 108 3.55 -0.48 -15.59
C TYR A 108 4.89 0.04 -16.09
N ASN A 109 5.21 -0.34 -17.31
CA ASN A 109 6.39 0.05 -18.07
C ASN A 109 6.27 1.48 -18.63
N ASN A 110 5.06 2.06 -18.64
CA ASN A 110 4.77 3.38 -19.19
C ASN A 110 3.83 4.20 -18.31
N ALA A 111 3.93 5.53 -18.43
CA ALA A 111 3.15 6.48 -17.64
C ALA A 111 1.65 6.51 -18.00
N SER A 112 1.27 5.91 -19.13
CA SER A 112 -0.13 5.79 -19.54
C SER A 112 -0.84 4.59 -18.91
N PHE A 113 -0.13 3.77 -18.12
CA PHE A 113 -0.66 2.55 -17.50
C PHE A 113 -1.23 1.56 -18.52
N GLY A 114 -0.69 1.55 -19.76
CA GLY A 114 -1.15 0.69 -20.85
C GLY A 114 -0.36 -0.60 -21.01
N GLN A 115 0.88 -0.65 -20.48
CA GLN A 115 1.75 -1.83 -20.57
C GLN A 115 2.18 -2.27 -19.18
N VAL A 116 1.56 -3.33 -18.68
CA VAL A 116 1.95 -3.94 -17.40
C VAL A 116 3.39 -4.45 -17.50
N THR A 117 4.15 -4.37 -16.41
CA THR A 117 5.50 -4.94 -16.31
C THR A 117 5.45 -6.39 -15.84
N GLY A 118 6.28 -7.25 -16.42
CA GLY A 118 6.40 -8.66 -16.04
C GLY A 118 7.83 -9.06 -15.69
N LEU A 119 8.02 -10.35 -15.44
CA LEU A 119 9.31 -10.89 -14.98
C LEU A 119 10.28 -11.23 -16.12
N VAL A 120 9.75 -11.61 -17.30
CA VAL A 120 10.53 -12.25 -18.36
C VAL A 120 10.70 -11.30 -19.56
N PRO A 121 11.88 -11.26 -20.20
CA PRO A 121 12.07 -10.57 -21.48
C PRO A 121 11.02 -10.98 -22.51
N ARG A 122 10.29 -10.00 -23.07
CA ARG A 122 9.18 -10.24 -24.02
C ARG A 122 8.11 -11.24 -23.52
N GLY A 123 7.98 -11.38 -22.20
CA GLY A 123 6.89 -12.12 -21.59
C GLY A 123 5.53 -11.46 -21.81
N THR A 124 4.49 -12.08 -21.29
CA THR A 124 3.14 -11.50 -21.25
C THR A 124 2.68 -11.44 -19.78
N PRO A 125 2.87 -10.30 -19.07
CA PRO A 125 3.42 -9.03 -19.53
C PRO A 125 4.95 -8.99 -19.71
N PRO A 126 5.49 -8.05 -20.51
CA PRO A 126 6.93 -7.96 -20.77
C PRO A 126 7.67 -7.24 -19.64
N ALA A 127 8.92 -7.65 -19.39
CA ALA A 127 9.87 -6.90 -18.56
C ALA A 127 10.18 -5.51 -19.16
N GLN A 128 10.60 -4.56 -18.32
CA GLN A 128 10.94 -3.20 -18.76
C GLN A 128 12.27 -3.21 -19.52
N GLU A 129 12.27 -2.79 -20.79
CA GLU A 129 13.47 -2.73 -21.60
C GLU A 129 14.16 -1.37 -21.54
N LEU A 130 15.49 -1.38 -21.51
CA LEU A 130 16.34 -0.20 -21.71
C LEU A 130 17.59 -0.57 -22.50
N THR A 131 18.16 0.43 -23.17
CA THR A 131 19.35 0.26 -24.02
C THR A 131 20.39 1.28 -23.64
N MET A 132 21.67 0.89 -23.71
CA MET A 132 22.78 1.80 -23.50
C MET A 132 23.96 1.46 -24.41
N THR A 133 24.79 2.45 -24.68
CA THR A 133 26.04 2.29 -25.41
C THR A 133 27.11 3.13 -24.73
N TYR A 134 28.29 2.55 -24.53
CA TYR A 134 29.39 3.24 -23.86
C TYR A 134 30.75 2.82 -24.41
N ASN A 135 31.74 3.68 -24.23
CA ASN A 135 33.12 3.44 -24.67
C ASN A 135 33.83 2.49 -23.70
N VAL A 136 34.69 1.61 -24.23
CA VAL A 136 35.41 0.59 -23.44
C VAL A 136 36.94 0.72 -23.62
N PRO A 137 37.58 1.76 -23.05
CA PRO A 137 39.02 1.95 -23.11
C PRO A 137 39.84 0.72 -22.69
N LEU A 138 40.98 0.51 -23.35
CA LEU A 138 41.90 -0.61 -23.12
C LEU A 138 42.51 -0.69 -21.71
N VAL A 139 42.55 0.43 -20.97
CA VAL A 139 43.22 0.49 -19.66
C VAL A 139 42.23 0.40 -18.50
N THR A 140 41.08 1.04 -18.61
CA THR A 140 40.13 1.21 -17.50
C THR A 140 38.87 0.37 -17.62
N GLY A 141 38.63 -0.26 -18.77
CA GLY A 141 37.30 -0.77 -19.11
C GLY A 141 36.31 0.37 -19.31
N GLY A 142 35.05 0.00 -19.55
CA GLY A 142 33.96 0.92 -19.82
C GLY A 142 32.78 0.72 -18.88
N SER A 143 32.00 1.78 -18.66
CA SER A 143 30.72 1.67 -17.98
C SER A 143 29.69 2.60 -18.60
N GLY A 144 28.42 2.22 -18.47
CA GLY A 144 27.27 3.03 -18.81
C GLY A 144 26.19 2.87 -17.77
N ALA A 145 25.45 3.94 -17.49
CA ALA A 145 24.31 3.92 -16.58
C ALA A 145 23.09 4.56 -17.25
N GLN A 146 21.92 3.98 -17.01
CA GLN A 146 20.63 4.48 -17.46
C GLN A 146 19.60 4.30 -16.34
N SER A 147 18.79 5.33 -16.13
CA SER A 147 17.66 5.27 -15.21
C SER A 147 16.36 5.05 -15.96
N VAL A 148 15.50 4.21 -15.41
CA VAL A 148 14.17 3.92 -15.91
C VAL A 148 13.16 4.03 -14.76
N GLN A 149 11.92 4.33 -15.08
CA GLN A 149 10.85 4.44 -14.11
C GLN A 149 9.80 3.35 -14.36
N LEU A 150 9.37 2.69 -13.28
CA LEU A 150 8.14 1.92 -13.27
C LEU A 150 7.03 2.76 -12.64
N PHE A 151 5.82 2.62 -13.18
CA PHE A 151 4.64 3.38 -12.77
C PHE A 151 3.70 2.44 -12.02
N GLY A 152 3.46 2.70 -10.75
CA GLY A 152 2.51 1.95 -9.92
C GLY A 152 1.12 2.56 -9.97
N GLN A 153 0.08 1.72 -9.97
CA GLN A 153 -1.31 2.14 -9.85
C GLN A 153 -2.09 1.22 -8.91
N ILE A 154 -2.80 1.81 -7.96
CA ILE A 154 -3.88 1.19 -7.20
C ILE A 154 -5.19 1.52 -7.94
N PRO A 155 -5.96 0.53 -8.43
CA PRO A 155 -7.23 0.77 -9.09
C PRO A 155 -8.28 1.30 -8.12
N ALA A 156 -9.23 2.08 -8.68
CA ALA A 156 -10.38 2.64 -7.98
C ALA A 156 -11.32 1.57 -7.41
N ASN A 157 -12.26 2.00 -6.56
CA ASN A 157 -13.40 1.21 -6.07
C ASN A 157 -13.03 -0.08 -5.30
N GLN A 158 -11.85 -0.13 -4.70
CA GLN A 158 -11.49 -1.21 -3.78
C GLN A 158 -12.07 -0.93 -2.39
N ILE A 159 -12.77 -1.91 -1.82
CA ILE A 159 -13.20 -1.86 -0.43
C ILE A 159 -12.06 -2.38 0.44
N LEU A 160 -11.41 -1.45 1.15
CA LEU A 160 -10.20 -1.71 1.91
C LEU A 160 -10.45 -1.61 3.41
N ALA A 161 -9.75 -2.43 4.19
CA ALA A 161 -9.63 -2.29 5.63
C ALA A 161 -8.61 -1.20 5.99
N SER A 162 -8.80 -0.54 7.13
CA SER A 162 -7.79 0.37 7.70
C SER A 162 -6.51 -0.39 8.02
N GLY A 163 -5.35 0.18 7.70
CA GLY A 163 -4.06 -0.39 8.01
C GLY A 163 -2.95 -0.04 7.02
N ALA A 164 -1.74 -0.44 7.39
CA ALA A 164 -0.54 -0.34 6.55
C ALA A 164 -0.41 -1.60 5.69
N TYR A 165 -0.37 -1.41 4.37
CA TYR A 165 -0.23 -2.46 3.37
C TYR A 165 1.18 -2.42 2.79
N SER A 166 1.77 -3.60 2.61
CA SER A 166 3.08 -3.71 1.96
C SER A 166 3.22 -4.96 1.08
N SER A 167 4.13 -4.88 0.11
CA SER A 167 4.61 -6.01 -0.68
C SER A 167 6.08 -5.81 -1.01
N THR A 168 6.93 -6.75 -0.59
CA THR A 168 8.38 -6.71 -0.81
C THR A 168 8.73 -7.44 -2.09
N PHE A 169 9.59 -6.81 -2.90
CA PHE A 169 10.11 -7.37 -4.14
C PHE A 169 11.61 -7.64 -3.96
N SER A 170 11.96 -8.91 -3.84
CA SER A 170 13.33 -9.40 -3.67
C SER A 170 13.46 -10.81 -4.24
N GLY A 171 14.69 -11.34 -4.28
CA GLY A 171 14.95 -12.71 -4.72
C GLY A 171 14.49 -12.94 -6.16
N ALA A 172 13.69 -13.99 -6.37
CA ALA A 172 13.16 -14.35 -7.69
C ALA A 172 12.14 -13.34 -8.27
N ASN A 173 11.66 -12.39 -7.47
CA ASN A 173 10.72 -11.36 -7.95
C ASN A 173 11.39 -10.22 -8.72
N VAL A 174 12.72 -10.17 -8.77
CA VAL A 174 13.48 -9.08 -9.38
C VAL A 174 14.66 -9.66 -10.14
N VAL A 175 14.56 -9.64 -11.46
CA VAL A 175 15.51 -10.29 -12.37
C VAL A 175 16.00 -9.27 -13.38
N LEU A 176 17.32 -9.14 -13.51
CA LEU A 176 17.92 -8.48 -14.66
C LEU A 176 18.30 -9.56 -15.68
N THR A 177 17.93 -9.34 -16.94
CA THR A 177 18.44 -10.13 -18.07
C THR A 177 19.03 -9.15 -19.07
N TRP A 178 20.24 -9.41 -19.57
CA TRP A 178 20.88 -8.51 -20.52
C TRP A 178 21.67 -9.26 -21.58
N ALA A 179 21.80 -8.60 -22.72
CA ALA A 179 22.58 -9.03 -23.85
C ALA A 179 23.50 -7.90 -24.29
N TRP A 180 24.69 -8.23 -24.78
CA TRP A 180 25.66 -7.24 -25.24
C TRP A 180 26.36 -7.63 -26.54
N ASN A 181 26.72 -6.61 -27.31
CA ASN A 181 27.58 -6.69 -28.47
C ASN A 181 28.79 -5.80 -28.24
N GLU A 182 29.96 -6.32 -28.58
CA GLU A 182 31.23 -5.61 -28.51
C GLU A 182 31.91 -5.62 -29.87
N VAL A 183 32.59 -4.52 -30.21
CA VAL A 183 33.44 -4.42 -31.38
C VAL A 183 34.81 -3.88 -30.99
N LEU A 184 35.87 -4.43 -31.58
CA LEU A 184 37.25 -4.00 -31.30
C LEU A 184 37.55 -2.62 -31.88
N LEU A 185 36.87 -2.24 -32.97
CA LEU A 185 36.96 -0.94 -33.63
C LEU A 185 35.57 -0.52 -34.12
N GLY A 186 35.18 0.72 -33.83
CA GLY A 186 33.92 1.31 -34.30
C GLY A 186 32.78 1.24 -33.28
N THR A 187 31.54 1.39 -33.77
CA THR A 187 30.33 1.42 -32.93
C THR A 187 29.66 0.05 -32.88
N ALA A 188 29.52 -0.50 -31.67
CA ALA A 188 28.79 -1.74 -31.44
C ALA A 188 27.29 -1.51 -31.64
N THR A 189 26.61 -2.47 -32.26
CA THR A 189 25.17 -2.46 -32.42
C THR A 189 24.49 -2.94 -31.14
N VAL A 190 23.45 -2.25 -30.67
CA VAL A 190 22.68 -2.74 -29.52
C VAL A 190 21.92 -4.02 -29.92
N PRO A 191 21.98 -5.10 -29.12
CA PRO A 191 21.21 -6.32 -29.37
C PRO A 191 19.71 -6.08 -29.55
N ALA A 192 19.05 -6.94 -30.32
CA ALA A 192 17.61 -6.82 -30.59
C ALA A 192 16.73 -7.23 -29.39
N THR A 193 17.21 -8.13 -28.54
CA THR A 193 16.52 -8.59 -27.32
C THR A 193 17.51 -8.67 -26.15
N CYS A 194 16.99 -8.73 -24.93
CA CYS A 194 17.82 -8.85 -23.73
C CYS A 194 18.44 -10.23 -23.51
N ASN A 195 18.09 -11.22 -24.34
CA ASN A 195 18.45 -12.62 -24.16
C ASN A 195 18.83 -13.33 -25.48
N GLY A 196 19.16 -12.59 -26.54
CA GLY A 196 19.47 -13.17 -27.84
C GLY A 196 19.98 -12.17 -28.87
N GLY A 197 20.42 -12.70 -30.02
CA GLY A 197 20.94 -11.88 -31.13
C GLY A 197 22.19 -11.07 -30.75
N ALA A 198 23.03 -11.62 -29.86
CA ALA A 198 24.11 -10.90 -29.22
C ALA A 198 25.40 -11.72 -29.14
N THR A 199 26.52 -11.05 -28.90
CA THR A 199 27.80 -11.71 -28.65
C THR A 199 27.89 -12.40 -27.28
N GLY A 200 27.05 -11.98 -26.34
CA GLY A 200 26.90 -12.58 -25.02
C GLY A 200 25.57 -12.21 -24.39
N THR A 201 25.12 -13.06 -23.46
CA THR A 201 23.89 -12.88 -22.68
C THR A 201 24.13 -13.32 -21.25
N ASN A 202 23.49 -12.68 -20.29
CA ASN A 202 23.57 -13.06 -18.88
C ASN A 202 22.31 -12.61 -18.13
N SER A 203 22.10 -13.15 -16.94
CA SER A 203 20.97 -12.83 -16.08
C SER A 203 21.35 -12.90 -14.60
N ALA A 204 20.75 -12.04 -13.79
CA ALA A 204 20.90 -12.05 -12.34
C ALA A 204 19.52 -12.00 -11.68
N SER A 205 19.24 -12.96 -10.80
CA SER A 205 18.13 -12.88 -9.84
C SER A 205 18.56 -12.10 -8.59
N ALA A 206 17.60 -11.67 -7.78
CA ALA A 206 17.87 -10.84 -6.61
C ALA A 206 18.67 -9.57 -6.96
N ALA A 207 18.43 -9.03 -8.16
CA ALA A 207 19.28 -8.00 -8.74
C ALA A 207 19.15 -6.63 -8.05
N PHE A 208 18.06 -6.39 -7.35
CA PHE A 208 17.77 -5.21 -6.52
C PHE A 208 16.67 -5.57 -5.52
N SER A 209 16.20 -4.61 -4.71
CA SER A 209 15.03 -4.81 -3.86
C SER A 209 14.29 -3.49 -3.63
N PHE A 210 12.97 -3.57 -3.50
CA PHE A 210 12.14 -2.44 -3.08
C PHE A 210 10.86 -2.95 -2.40
N THR A 211 10.16 -2.06 -1.71
CA THR A 211 8.88 -2.36 -1.07
C THR A 211 7.80 -1.42 -1.57
N ALA A 212 6.72 -1.97 -2.11
CA ALA A 212 5.50 -1.19 -2.37
C ALA A 212 4.75 -0.97 -1.06
N THR A 213 4.33 0.28 -0.81
CA THR A 213 3.64 0.65 0.43
C THR A 213 2.43 1.53 0.18
N ALA A 214 1.37 1.29 0.94
CA ALA A 214 0.16 2.10 0.97
C ALA A 214 -0.44 2.11 2.39
N ASN A 215 -1.08 3.20 2.78
CA ASN A 215 -1.69 3.34 4.09
C ASN A 215 -3.17 3.71 3.96
N VAL A 216 -4.07 2.85 4.45
CA VAL A 216 -5.50 3.14 4.51
C VAL A 216 -5.80 3.67 5.91
N LEU A 217 -6.17 4.95 5.99
CA LEU A 217 -6.42 5.61 7.27
C LEU A 217 -7.71 5.10 7.94
N PRO A 218 -7.78 5.13 9.28
CA PRO A 218 -9.02 4.85 9.99
C PRO A 218 -10.13 5.82 9.57
N GLN A 219 -11.34 5.30 9.37
CA GLN A 219 -12.47 6.13 8.97
C GLN A 219 -13.79 5.54 9.48
N CYS A 220 -14.62 6.41 10.07
CA CYS A 220 -16.03 6.15 10.33
C CYS A 220 -16.89 7.10 9.50
N GLY A 221 -17.89 6.56 8.81
CA GLY A 221 -18.70 7.30 7.84
C GLY A 221 -20.11 7.56 8.35
N SER A 222 -21.03 6.63 8.08
CA SER A 222 -22.44 6.77 8.39
C SER A 222 -22.73 6.50 9.87
N TYR A 223 -23.59 7.32 10.45
CA TYR A 223 -24.15 7.10 11.77
C TYR A 223 -25.63 7.49 11.79
N VAL A 224 -26.43 6.74 12.54
CA VAL A 224 -27.84 7.02 12.77
C VAL A 224 -28.15 6.77 14.23
N THR A 225 -28.90 7.67 14.85
CA THR A 225 -29.40 7.53 16.22
C THR A 225 -30.92 7.47 16.21
N THR A 226 -31.49 6.68 17.12
CA THR A 226 -32.91 6.76 17.44
C THR A 226 -33.13 7.72 18.61
N THR A 227 -34.29 8.36 18.66
CA THR A 227 -34.70 9.12 19.85
C THR A 227 -34.92 8.17 21.03
N MET A 228 -34.65 8.65 22.23
CA MET A 228 -35.00 7.95 23.46
C MET A 228 -36.25 8.58 24.06
N ASP A 229 -37.34 7.83 24.11
CA ASP A 229 -38.61 8.29 24.69
C ASP A 229 -38.92 7.55 25.99
N PHE A 230 -38.86 8.28 27.11
CA PHE A 230 -39.23 7.79 28.44
C PHE A 230 -40.74 7.58 28.62
N GLY A 231 -41.55 8.06 27.68
CA GLY A 231 -43.00 7.96 27.68
C GLY A 231 -43.66 8.98 28.61
N ASN A 232 -44.96 8.83 28.79
CA ASN A 232 -45.76 9.73 29.63
C ASN A 232 -45.89 9.19 31.06
N VAL A 233 -45.84 10.10 32.02
CA VAL A 233 -46.06 9.83 33.45
C VAL A 233 -47.17 10.74 33.98
N THR A 234 -48.00 10.22 34.88
CA THR A 234 -49.08 10.98 35.53
C THR A 234 -48.77 11.16 37.00
N GLY A 235 -48.74 12.41 37.48
CA GLY A 235 -48.44 12.73 38.87
C GLY A 235 -46.95 12.72 39.17
N GLY A 236 -46.43 11.65 39.76
CA GLY A 236 -45.03 11.53 40.21
C GLY A 236 -44.26 10.43 39.48
N ILE A 237 -42.95 10.35 39.75
CA ILE A 237 -42.06 9.29 39.26
C ILE A 237 -41.55 8.49 40.47
N PRO A 238 -42.28 7.47 40.94
CA PRO A 238 -41.93 6.74 42.18
C PRO A 238 -40.89 5.63 41.98
N ALA A 239 -40.62 5.24 40.74
CA ALA A 239 -39.73 4.14 40.37
C ALA A 239 -38.89 4.51 39.13
N ASN A 240 -37.82 3.76 38.88
CA ASN A 240 -36.99 3.92 37.69
C ASN A 240 -37.83 3.74 36.41
N ILE A 241 -37.68 4.65 35.46
CA ILE A 241 -38.20 4.50 34.10
C ILE A 241 -37.04 4.19 33.18
N ASP A 242 -37.01 2.94 32.75
CA ASP A 242 -35.92 2.38 31.96
C ASP A 242 -36.32 2.33 30.48
N ARG A 243 -35.44 2.81 29.60
CA ARG A 243 -35.62 2.81 28.14
C ARG A 243 -34.34 2.48 27.41
N THR A 244 -34.45 2.28 26.11
CA THR A 244 -33.30 2.14 25.21
C THR A 244 -33.44 3.02 23.99
N ALA A 245 -32.29 3.42 23.45
CA ALA A 245 -32.14 3.96 22.11
C ALA A 245 -30.98 3.22 21.44
N THR A 246 -30.78 3.45 20.15
CA THR A 246 -29.70 2.82 19.40
C THR A 246 -28.87 3.87 18.68
N LEU A 247 -27.57 3.61 18.60
CA LEU A 247 -26.65 4.25 17.68
C LEU A 247 -26.15 3.17 16.72
N THR A 248 -26.44 3.33 15.43
CA THR A 248 -25.85 2.49 14.39
C THR A 248 -24.75 3.29 13.71
N LEU A 249 -23.54 2.74 13.63
CA LEU A 249 -22.40 3.36 12.95
C LEU A 249 -21.71 2.37 12.00
N THR A 250 -21.11 2.88 10.93
CA THR A 250 -20.28 2.09 10.02
C THR A 250 -18.88 2.68 9.98
N CYS A 251 -17.91 1.90 10.42
CA CYS A 251 -16.49 2.21 10.32
C CYS A 251 -15.80 1.20 9.40
N LEU A 252 -14.71 1.62 8.75
CA LEU A 252 -13.87 0.71 7.98
C LEU A 252 -13.41 -0.45 8.86
N LYS A 253 -13.23 -1.62 8.24
CA LYS A 253 -12.70 -2.79 8.94
C LYS A 253 -11.36 -2.43 9.59
N ASN A 254 -11.15 -2.89 10.83
CA ASN A 254 -9.97 -2.61 11.67
C ASN A 254 -9.83 -1.17 12.20
N THR A 255 -10.78 -0.27 11.94
CA THR A 255 -10.79 1.05 12.59
C THR A 255 -11.22 0.93 14.04
N ALA A 256 -10.29 1.06 14.99
CA ALA A 256 -10.65 1.19 16.40
C ALA A 256 -11.42 2.49 16.62
N PHE A 257 -12.48 2.46 17.44
CA PHE A 257 -13.26 3.65 17.75
C PHE A 257 -13.70 3.69 19.21
N GLN A 258 -13.95 4.89 19.70
CA GLN A 258 -14.63 5.15 20.97
C GLN A 258 -15.80 6.11 20.74
N VAL A 259 -16.97 5.74 21.26
CA VAL A 259 -18.17 6.58 21.21
C VAL A 259 -18.37 7.21 22.58
N GLY A 260 -18.43 8.54 22.61
CA GLY A 260 -18.75 9.33 23.79
C GLY A 260 -20.10 10.05 23.67
N LEU A 261 -20.75 10.19 24.81
CA LEU A 261 -22.01 10.92 24.98
C LEU A 261 -21.75 12.07 25.96
N ASN A 262 -21.98 13.31 25.56
CA ASN A 262 -21.84 14.45 26.48
C ASN A 262 -22.95 14.48 27.55
N ASN A 263 -22.95 15.47 28.43
CA ASN A 263 -23.93 15.58 29.52
C ASN A 263 -25.26 16.25 29.13
N GLY A 264 -25.53 16.39 27.82
CA GLY A 264 -26.72 17.05 27.32
C GLY A 264 -26.62 18.58 27.31
N GLN A 265 -27.54 19.22 26.59
CA GLN A 265 -27.62 20.68 26.45
C GLN A 265 -28.01 21.37 27.76
N ASN A 266 -28.76 20.68 28.62
CA ASN A 266 -29.24 21.23 29.88
C ASN A 266 -28.32 20.90 31.07
N ASN A 267 -27.10 20.42 30.84
CA ASN A 267 -26.11 20.12 31.89
C ASN A 267 -25.85 21.33 32.81
N PRO A 268 -25.94 21.20 34.14
CA PRO A 268 -25.43 22.22 35.04
C PRO A 268 -23.91 22.37 34.89
N ALA A 269 -23.44 23.62 34.87
CA ALA A 269 -22.02 23.94 34.68
C ALA A 269 -21.12 23.15 35.65
N ALA A 270 -20.05 22.56 35.10
CA ALA A 270 -19.05 21.79 35.84
C ALA A 270 -19.60 20.56 36.61
N THR A 271 -20.70 19.96 36.15
CA THR A 271 -21.24 18.71 36.74
C THR A 271 -21.36 17.58 35.70
N PRO A 272 -21.34 16.31 36.11
CA PRO A 272 -21.63 15.18 35.22
C PRO A 272 -23.13 14.91 35.04
N ILE A 273 -24.01 15.80 35.55
CA ILE A 273 -25.44 15.52 35.66
C ILE A 273 -26.15 15.78 34.32
N ARG A 274 -26.87 14.77 33.84
CA ARG A 274 -27.81 14.88 32.74
C ARG A 274 -29.20 15.21 33.27
N ARG A 275 -29.88 16.16 32.61
CA ARG A 275 -31.25 16.52 32.97
C ARG A 275 -32.02 17.00 31.75
N MET A 276 -33.26 16.57 31.59
CA MET A 276 -34.19 17.12 30.61
C MET A 276 -34.83 18.37 31.17
N ALA A 277 -35.23 19.32 30.32
CA ALA A 277 -35.83 20.58 30.71
C ALA A 277 -37.19 20.82 30.06
N THR A 278 -38.06 21.50 30.78
CA THR A 278 -39.31 22.11 30.26
C THR A 278 -39.40 23.54 30.78
N THR A 279 -40.04 24.44 30.02
CA THR A 279 -40.30 25.81 30.45
C THR A 279 -41.81 26.02 30.55
N ILE A 280 -42.30 26.35 31.74
CA ILE A 280 -43.72 26.55 32.05
C ILE A 280 -43.86 27.87 32.79
N GLY A 281 -44.73 28.76 32.29
CA GLY A 281 -44.97 30.07 32.93
C GLY A 281 -43.70 30.91 33.14
N GLY A 282 -42.71 30.79 32.25
CA GLY A 282 -41.43 31.51 32.34
C GLY A 282 -40.40 30.88 33.28
N SER A 283 -40.73 29.77 33.97
CA SER A 283 -39.81 29.04 34.84
C SER A 283 -39.34 27.76 34.17
N THR A 284 -38.05 27.45 34.26
CA THR A 284 -37.48 26.19 33.76
C THR A 284 -37.46 25.14 34.86
N TYR A 285 -38.01 23.97 34.56
CA TYR A 285 -38.01 22.80 35.43
C TYR A 285 -37.18 21.69 34.81
N TYR A 286 -36.56 20.86 35.65
CA TYR A 286 -35.64 19.82 35.20
C TYR A 286 -36.01 18.44 35.73
N LEU A 287 -35.77 17.41 34.92
CA LEU A 287 -35.84 15.99 35.32
C LEU A 287 -34.49 15.31 35.09
N PRO A 288 -33.86 14.72 36.11
CA PRO A 288 -32.60 14.02 35.92
C PRO A 288 -32.82 12.74 35.09
N TYR A 289 -31.82 12.37 34.32
CA TYR A 289 -31.74 11.06 33.68
C TYR A 289 -30.29 10.63 33.59
N GLU A 290 -30.03 9.38 33.23
CA GLU A 290 -28.67 8.90 32.95
C GLU A 290 -28.67 7.87 31.82
N LEU A 291 -27.54 7.80 31.10
CA LEU A 291 -27.31 6.88 29.99
C LEU A 291 -26.16 5.94 30.32
N TYR A 292 -26.33 4.66 29.95
CA TYR A 292 -25.44 3.56 30.31
C TYR A 292 -25.11 2.72 29.08
N ARG A 293 -23.92 2.09 29.12
CA ARG A 293 -23.41 1.21 28.06
C ARG A 293 -23.74 -0.27 28.28
N ASP A 294 -24.35 -0.60 29.41
CA ASP A 294 -24.74 -1.96 29.80
C ASP A 294 -26.22 -2.04 30.21
N SER A 295 -26.83 -3.22 30.02
CA SER A 295 -28.23 -3.47 30.34
C SER A 295 -28.54 -3.38 31.84
N ALA A 296 -27.57 -3.71 32.69
CA ALA A 296 -27.68 -3.59 34.14
C ALA A 296 -27.60 -2.13 34.62
N ARG A 297 -27.25 -1.18 33.74
CA ARG A 297 -27.14 0.25 34.04
C ARG A 297 -26.18 0.52 35.19
N SER A 298 -25.04 -0.18 35.15
CA SER A 298 -23.97 -0.08 36.13
C SER A 298 -22.80 0.75 35.61
N LEU A 299 -22.67 0.88 34.28
CA LEU A 299 -21.59 1.58 33.61
C LEU A 299 -22.15 2.81 32.89
N ARG A 300 -21.95 3.96 33.51
CA ARG A 300 -22.28 5.26 32.90
C ARG A 300 -21.60 5.38 31.53
N TRP A 301 -22.33 5.93 30.57
CA TRP A 301 -21.79 6.28 29.25
C TRP A 301 -21.61 7.78 29.17
N GLY A 302 -20.39 8.28 29.34
CA GLY A 302 -20.00 9.67 29.19
C GLY A 302 -19.10 9.91 27.99
N ASN A 303 -18.21 10.90 28.10
CA ASN A 303 -17.41 11.42 26.99
C ASN A 303 -15.90 11.44 27.28
N THR A 304 -15.46 10.81 28.37
CA THR A 304 -14.05 10.72 28.74
C THR A 304 -13.46 9.47 28.13
N LEU A 305 -12.57 9.65 27.15
CA LEU A 305 -11.89 8.55 26.46
C LEU A 305 -11.28 7.58 27.48
N THR A 306 -11.42 6.27 27.22
CA THR A 306 -10.91 5.16 28.05
C THR A 306 -11.52 5.01 29.44
N VAL A 307 -12.41 5.92 29.86
CA VAL A 307 -13.07 5.89 31.18
C VAL A 307 -14.53 5.46 31.02
N ASP A 308 -15.35 6.31 30.40
CA ASP A 308 -16.80 6.14 30.31
C ASP A 308 -17.34 6.19 28.88
N THR A 309 -16.51 5.89 27.89
CA THR A 309 -16.88 5.75 26.47
C THR A 309 -17.16 4.29 26.10
N ALA A 310 -17.87 4.05 25.00
CA ALA A 310 -18.05 2.71 24.45
C ALA A 310 -17.02 2.44 23.35
N SER A 311 -16.16 1.45 23.55
CA SER A 311 -15.12 1.08 22.60
C SER A 311 -15.58 0.00 21.63
N GLY A 312 -15.04 0.03 20.41
CA GLY A 312 -15.26 -1.02 19.42
C GLY A 312 -14.22 -1.01 18.32
N THR A 313 -14.34 -1.96 17.41
CA THR A 313 -13.53 -2.02 16.19
C THR A 313 -14.46 -2.17 15.00
N GLY A 314 -14.21 -1.35 13.98
CA GLY A 314 -14.94 -1.34 12.74
C GLY A 314 -14.86 -2.67 12.04
N THR A 315 -15.98 -3.10 11.48
CA THR A 315 -16.12 -4.36 10.74
C THR A 315 -16.21 -4.15 9.22
N GLY A 316 -16.28 -2.89 8.77
CA GLY A 316 -16.65 -2.56 7.39
C GLY A 316 -18.15 -2.68 7.11
N SER A 317 -18.97 -2.92 8.14
CA SER A 317 -20.42 -3.04 8.07
C SER A 317 -21.08 -2.26 9.21
N ALA A 318 -22.40 -2.08 9.12
CA ALA A 318 -23.17 -1.39 10.15
C ALA A 318 -23.11 -2.14 11.49
N GLN A 319 -22.73 -1.44 12.55
CA GLN A 319 -22.65 -1.94 13.92
C GLN A 319 -23.60 -1.14 14.80
N GLN A 320 -24.46 -1.84 15.54
CA GLN A 320 -25.42 -1.22 16.44
C GLN A 320 -24.92 -1.26 17.88
N LEU A 321 -24.98 -0.11 18.56
CA LEU A 321 -24.75 0.04 19.98
C LEU A 321 -26.07 0.43 20.66
N THR A 322 -26.42 -0.28 21.72
CA THR A 322 -27.62 0.02 22.53
C THR A 322 -27.27 1.00 23.64
N ILE A 323 -27.98 2.13 23.68
CA ILE A 323 -27.90 3.13 24.73
C ILE A 323 -29.00 2.81 25.73
N TYR A 324 -28.64 2.51 26.98
CA TYR A 324 -29.61 2.21 28.04
C TYR A 324 -29.87 3.48 28.85
N GLY A 325 -31.10 3.98 28.84
CA GLY A 325 -31.50 5.16 29.59
C GLY A 325 -32.25 4.82 30.86
N ARG A 326 -32.18 5.72 31.84
CA ARG A 326 -32.97 5.70 33.07
C ARG A 326 -33.33 7.10 33.53
N VAL A 327 -34.61 7.31 33.85
CA VAL A 327 -35.05 8.41 34.73
C VAL A 327 -35.24 7.80 36.14
N PRO A 328 -34.50 8.24 37.17
CA PRO A 328 -34.65 7.73 38.53
C PRO A 328 -35.93 8.28 39.19
N PRO A 329 -36.34 7.73 40.35
CA PRO A 329 -37.43 8.31 41.12
C PRO A 329 -37.18 9.78 41.46
N VAL A 330 -38.23 10.59 41.36
CA VAL A 330 -38.19 12.02 41.68
C VAL A 330 -39.14 12.29 42.83
N SER A 331 -38.67 13.02 43.84
CA SER A 331 -39.52 13.42 44.97
C SER A 331 -40.49 14.52 44.56
N GLY A 332 -41.74 14.39 45.00
CA GLY A 332 -42.82 15.32 44.64
C GLY A 332 -43.41 15.06 43.25
N GLN A 333 -44.20 16.01 42.78
CA GLN A 333 -44.83 15.96 41.46
C GLN A 333 -44.14 16.98 40.53
N PRO A 334 -43.40 16.52 39.52
CA PRO A 334 -42.88 17.41 38.48
C PRO A 334 -44.03 18.15 37.79
N PRO A 335 -43.87 19.45 37.47
CA PRO A 335 -44.86 20.17 36.68
C PRO A 335 -45.18 19.47 35.36
N ALA A 336 -46.45 19.49 34.96
CA ALA A 336 -46.87 18.88 33.70
C ALA A 336 -46.24 19.60 32.51
N GLY A 337 -45.49 18.86 31.69
CA GLY A 337 -44.81 19.41 30.51
C GLY A 337 -44.03 18.34 29.77
N THR A 338 -43.55 18.69 28.57
CA THR A 338 -42.64 17.83 27.79
C THR A 338 -41.21 18.22 28.13
N TYR A 339 -40.50 17.32 28.79
CA TYR A 339 -39.10 17.51 29.16
C TYR A 339 -38.20 16.96 28.05
N ASN A 340 -37.33 17.80 27.50
CA ASN A 340 -36.41 17.42 26.44
C ASN A 340 -34.96 17.70 26.82
N ASP A 341 -34.03 16.94 26.24
CA ASP A 341 -32.60 17.23 26.25
C ASP A 341 -31.99 16.82 24.91
N LEU A 342 -30.84 17.42 24.58
CA LEU A 342 -30.07 17.08 23.39
C LEU A 342 -28.68 16.61 23.79
N VAL A 343 -28.39 15.32 23.60
CA VAL A 343 -27.09 14.72 23.87
C VAL A 343 -26.28 14.65 22.59
N GLN A 344 -25.06 15.19 22.63
CA GLN A 344 -24.11 15.09 21.52
C GLN A 344 -23.37 13.75 21.60
N VAL A 345 -23.36 13.03 20.48
CA VAL A 345 -22.54 11.85 20.25
C VAL A 345 -21.22 12.29 19.61
N THR A 346 -20.11 11.86 20.18
CA THR A 346 -18.76 12.05 19.62
C THR A 346 -18.18 10.68 19.29
N ILE A 347 -17.72 10.49 18.05
CA ILE A 347 -17.04 9.25 17.62
C ILE A 347 -15.58 9.60 17.37
N THR A 348 -14.68 9.00 18.14
CA THR A 348 -13.22 9.19 18.03
C THR A 348 -12.60 7.94 17.42
N TYR A 349 -11.77 8.10 16.38
CA TYR A 349 -11.08 7.03 15.66
C TYR A 349 -9.74 7.53 15.09
#